data_AF-A0A2R4X3H4-F1
#
_entry.id   AF-A0A2R4X3H4-F1
#
_cell.length_a   1.000
_cell.length_b   1.000
_cell.length_c   1.000
_cell.angle_alpha   90.00
_cell.angle_beta   90.00
_cell.angle_gamma   90.00
#
_symmetry.space_group_name_H-M   'P 1'
#
loop_
_entity.id
_entity.type
_entity.pdbx_description
1 polymer ?
#
loop_
_entity_poly.entity_id
_entity_poly.type
_entity_poly.pdbx_seq_one_letter_code
_entity_poly.pdbx_strand_id
1 'polypeptide(L)'
;MSTESSRTIAAVIPASDPSAVARTIRRLPAMVNRAYVVDNGTRESDWTAICRLVAEASQADRGTDRVVAVPRARETGTGIETGYLRALDDGVDMTIVLDSDRADPAAITPHIASIVDDVDGLQPLVAIDPEDPGADDPPATTVERDDAPTTRDAGDTPPAHAETGSVAHRPEADSTAAQSDETTAESSRRAEPAEIDNV
;
A
#
# COMPACT_ATOMS: atom_id res chain seq x y z
N MET A 1 -35.58 12.16 -4.64
CA MET A 1 -34.59 11.54 -5.54
C MET A 1 -33.24 11.85 -4.93
N SER A 2 -32.64 10.88 -4.24
CA SER A 2 -31.26 11.01 -3.79
C SER A 2 -30.41 11.02 -5.05
N THR A 3 -29.67 12.10 -5.27
CA THR A 3 -28.65 12.16 -6.31
C THR A 3 -27.66 11.04 -6.05
N GLU A 4 -27.57 10.05 -6.94
CA GLU A 4 -26.38 9.21 -7.02
C GLU A 4 -25.26 10.14 -7.49
N SER A 5 -24.56 10.74 -6.55
CA SER A 5 -23.39 11.54 -6.87
C SER A 5 -22.29 10.59 -7.27
N SER A 6 -22.00 10.53 -8.57
CA SER A 6 -20.93 9.70 -9.12
C SER A 6 -19.56 10.28 -8.76
N ARG A 7 -19.17 10.21 -7.48
CA ARG A 7 -17.80 10.54 -7.07
C ARG A 7 -16.84 9.45 -7.50
N THR A 8 -15.69 9.88 -7.99
CA THR A 8 -14.55 9.01 -8.26
C THR A 8 -13.77 8.84 -6.96
N ILE A 9 -13.64 7.59 -6.52
CA ILE A 9 -12.88 7.21 -5.34
C ILE A 9 -11.64 6.45 -5.78
N ALA A 10 -10.47 6.90 -5.32
CA ALA A 10 -9.23 6.17 -5.51
C ALA A 10 -8.63 5.66 -4.19
N ALA A 11 -7.99 4.49 -4.26
CA ALA A 11 -7.16 3.96 -3.19
C ALA A 11 -5.68 4.19 -3.51
N VAL A 12 -4.91 4.64 -2.53
CA VAL A 12 -3.44 4.63 -2.55
C VAL A 12 -2.99 3.46 -1.68
N ILE A 13 -2.19 2.57 -2.27
CA ILE A 13 -1.68 1.36 -1.62
C ILE A 13 -0.15 1.45 -1.61
N PRO A 14 0.46 1.89 -0.49
CA PRO A 14 1.91 1.85 -0.34
C PRO A 14 2.37 0.39 -0.35
N ALA A 15 3.19 0.04 -1.33
CA ALA A 15 3.61 -1.32 -1.59
C ALA A 15 5.00 -1.57 -1.02
N SER A 16 5.11 -2.59 -0.16
CA SER A 16 6.40 -3.09 0.36
C SER A 16 6.53 -4.62 0.31
N ASP A 17 5.42 -5.35 0.27
CA ASP A 17 5.37 -6.81 0.17
C ASP A 17 4.40 -7.27 -0.93
N PRO A 18 4.82 -8.11 -1.90
CA PRO A 18 3.96 -8.55 -2.99
C PRO A 18 2.73 -9.36 -2.55
N SER A 19 2.83 -10.17 -1.48
CA SER A 19 1.73 -11.03 -1.03
C SER A 19 0.62 -10.22 -0.37
N ALA A 20 1.01 -9.24 0.45
CA ALA A 20 0.12 -8.25 1.04
C ALA A 20 -0.62 -7.47 -0.06
N VAL A 21 0.11 -6.92 -1.03
CA VAL A 21 -0.47 -6.20 -2.18
C VAL A 21 -1.45 -7.06 -2.97
N ALA A 22 -1.09 -8.31 -3.29
CA ALA A 22 -1.98 -9.23 -4.00
C ALA A 22 -3.29 -9.46 -3.24
N ARG A 23 -3.22 -9.62 -1.91
CA ARG A 23 -4.40 -9.76 -1.05
C ARG A 23 -5.25 -8.50 -1.07
N THR A 24 -4.65 -7.33 -0.96
CA THR A 24 -5.35 -6.03 -0.98
C THR A 24 -6.09 -5.83 -2.30
N ILE A 25 -5.42 -6.02 -3.43
CA ILE A 25 -6.01 -5.87 -4.77
C ILE A 25 -7.26 -6.76 -4.93
N ARG A 26 -7.17 -8.03 -4.53
CA ARG A 26 -8.29 -8.99 -4.63
C ARG A 26 -9.51 -8.60 -3.80
N ARG A 27 -9.32 -7.76 -2.77
CA ARG A 27 -10.37 -7.35 -1.83
C ARG A 27 -10.82 -5.92 -2.04
N LEU A 28 -10.29 -5.22 -3.05
CA LEU A 28 -10.65 -3.83 -3.31
C LEU A 28 -12.17 -3.67 -3.44
N PRO A 29 -12.78 -2.75 -2.68
CA PRO A 29 -14.21 -2.50 -2.76
C PRO A 29 -14.65 -2.11 -4.16
N ALA A 30 -15.86 -2.48 -4.56
CA ALA A 30 -16.41 -2.16 -5.87
C ALA A 30 -16.57 -0.64 -6.10
N MET A 31 -16.80 0.13 -5.02
CA MET A 31 -16.87 1.59 -5.07
C MET A 31 -15.54 2.27 -5.37
N VAL A 32 -14.40 1.56 -5.24
CA VAL A 32 -13.08 2.10 -5.62
C VAL A 32 -12.92 1.98 -7.13
N ASN A 33 -12.95 3.13 -7.79
CA ASN A 33 -12.84 3.26 -9.24
C ASN A 33 -11.39 3.03 -9.71
N ARG A 34 -10.42 3.45 -8.90
CA ARG A 34 -8.99 3.33 -9.22
C ARG A 34 -8.14 3.03 -7.99
N ALA A 35 -7.08 2.28 -8.15
CA ALA A 35 -6.12 1.95 -7.10
C ALA A 35 -4.70 2.16 -7.60
N TYR A 36 -3.96 3.05 -6.93
CA TYR A 36 -2.56 3.32 -7.19
C TYR A 36 -1.71 2.49 -6.23
N VAL A 37 -1.07 1.45 -6.76
CA VAL A 37 -0.10 0.62 -6.02
C VAL A 37 1.26 1.29 -6.15
N VAL A 38 1.71 1.95 -5.10
CA VAL A 38 2.87 2.85 -5.15
C VAL A 38 4.07 2.19 -4.49
N ASP A 39 5.22 2.17 -5.17
CA ASP A 39 6.47 1.72 -4.55
C ASP A 39 6.73 2.49 -3.24
N ASN A 40 7.01 1.79 -2.14
CA ASN A 40 7.28 2.40 -0.84
C ASN A 40 8.68 2.02 -0.31
N GLY A 41 9.67 2.04 -1.20
CA GLY A 41 11.05 1.64 -0.87
C GLY A 41 11.24 0.13 -0.93
N THR A 42 10.53 -0.52 -1.85
CA THR A 42 10.58 -1.95 -2.09
C THR A 42 11.92 -2.35 -2.70
N ARG A 43 12.34 -3.61 -2.49
CA ARG A 43 13.44 -4.19 -3.27
C ARG A 43 13.04 -4.30 -4.74
N GLU A 44 14.01 -4.23 -5.65
CA GLU A 44 13.76 -4.28 -7.10
C GLU A 44 13.05 -5.58 -7.54
N SER A 45 13.43 -6.72 -6.96
CA SER A 45 12.77 -8.02 -7.21
C SER A 45 11.30 -7.99 -6.80
N ASP A 46 11.01 -7.39 -5.65
CA ASP A 46 9.68 -7.35 -5.06
C ASP A 46 8.81 -6.35 -5.82
N TRP A 47 9.36 -5.20 -6.21
CA TRP A 47 8.69 -4.24 -7.10
C TRP A 47 8.36 -4.85 -8.47
N THR A 48 9.28 -5.64 -9.03
CA THR A 48 9.03 -6.38 -10.27
C THR A 48 7.87 -7.36 -10.12
N ALA A 49 7.80 -8.07 -8.99
CA ALA A 49 6.70 -8.97 -8.69
C ALA A 49 5.36 -8.22 -8.52
N ILE A 50 5.36 -7.08 -7.83
CA ILE A 50 4.19 -6.20 -7.68
C ILE A 50 3.71 -5.69 -9.04
N CYS A 51 4.60 -5.24 -9.93
CA CYS A 51 4.24 -4.81 -11.27
C CYS A 51 3.54 -5.92 -12.06
N ARG A 52 3.99 -7.18 -11.93
CA ARG A 52 3.33 -8.33 -12.56
C ARG A 52 1.93 -8.56 -11.97
N LEU A 53 1.80 -8.54 -10.64
CA LEU A 53 0.50 -8.68 -9.97
C LEU A 53 -0.51 -7.62 -10.44
N VAL A 54 -0.08 -6.38 -10.60
CA VAL A 54 -0.93 -5.31 -11.13
C VAL A 54 -1.31 -5.58 -12.58
N ALA A 55 -0.35 -5.94 -13.45
CA ALA A 55 -0.65 -6.26 -14.85
C ALA A 55 -1.63 -7.43 -15.00
N GLU A 56 -1.50 -8.46 -14.15
CA GLU A 56 -2.43 -9.58 -14.08
C GLU A 56 -3.84 -9.13 -13.64
N ALA A 57 -3.93 -8.25 -12.63
CA ALA A 57 -5.20 -7.70 -12.17
C ALA A 57 -5.89 -6.86 -13.26
N SER A 58 -5.14 -6.01 -13.96
CA SER A 58 -5.67 -5.23 -15.09
C SER A 58 -6.19 -6.14 -16.20
N GLN A 59 -5.49 -7.23 -16.53
CA GLN A 59 -5.96 -8.22 -17.52
C GLN A 59 -7.26 -8.91 -17.08
N ALA A 60 -7.33 -9.31 -15.80
CA ALA A 60 -8.54 -9.93 -15.25
C ALA A 60 -9.74 -8.98 -15.30
N ASP A 61 -9.51 -7.68 -15.16
CA ASP A 61 -10.52 -6.63 -15.29
C ASP A 61 -10.63 -6.07 -16.72
N ARG A 62 -10.43 -6.94 -17.72
CA ARG A 62 -10.58 -6.66 -19.18
C ARG A 62 -9.74 -5.49 -19.69
N GLY A 63 -8.56 -5.27 -19.10
CA GLY A 63 -7.65 -4.20 -19.48
C GLY A 63 -8.04 -2.82 -18.96
N THR A 64 -8.91 -2.75 -17.94
CA THR A 64 -9.19 -1.47 -17.27
C THR A 64 -7.99 -1.01 -16.45
N ASP A 65 -7.77 0.30 -16.41
CA ASP A 65 -6.78 0.95 -15.53
C ASP A 65 -7.31 1.09 -14.09
N ARG A 66 -8.07 0.10 -13.61
CA ARG A 66 -8.59 0.09 -12.25
C ARG A 66 -7.48 -0.05 -11.22
N VAL A 67 -6.42 -0.78 -11.55
CA VAL A 67 -5.23 -0.92 -10.69
C VAL A 67 -4.01 -0.49 -11.50
N VAL A 68 -3.22 0.43 -10.95
CA VAL A 68 -2.08 1.06 -11.63
C VAL A 68 -0.86 0.99 -10.73
N ALA A 69 0.25 0.47 -11.24
CA ALA A 69 1.53 0.48 -10.55
C ALA A 69 2.21 1.84 -10.74
N VAL A 70 2.59 2.49 -9.65
CA VAL A 70 3.21 3.81 -9.66
C VAL A 70 4.60 3.71 -9.03
N PRO A 71 5.69 3.93 -9.80
CA PRO A 71 7.01 4.00 -9.20
C PRO A 71 7.08 5.23 -8.28
N ARG A 72 7.80 5.12 -7.16
CA ARG A 72 8.00 6.28 -6.29
C ARG A 72 8.79 7.36 -7.02
N ALA A 73 8.35 8.60 -6.88
CA ALA A 73 9.21 9.72 -7.24
C ALA A 73 10.43 9.70 -6.30
N ARG A 74 11.64 9.90 -6.84
CA ARG A 74 12.87 9.94 -6.01
C ARG A 74 12.97 11.22 -5.19
N GLU A 75 12.20 12.23 -5.56
CA GLU A 75 12.32 13.63 -5.14
C GLU A 75 11.19 14.02 -4.18
N THR A 76 10.06 13.32 -4.27
CA THR A 76 8.87 13.43 -3.42
C THR A 76 8.96 12.36 -2.34
N GLY A 77 8.41 12.60 -1.15
CA GLY A 77 8.59 11.77 0.03
C GLY A 77 8.00 10.35 -0.08
N THR A 78 7.36 9.89 0.99
CA THR A 78 6.85 8.52 1.12
C THR A 78 5.95 8.09 -0.06
N GLY A 79 5.76 6.77 -0.28
CA GLY A 79 4.87 6.27 -1.34
C GLY A 79 3.43 6.80 -1.26
N ILE A 80 2.98 7.19 -0.06
CA ILE A 80 1.69 7.82 0.17
C ILE A 80 1.58 9.16 -0.56
N GLU A 81 2.58 10.03 -0.43
CA GLU A 81 2.59 11.36 -1.06
C GLU A 81 2.56 11.25 -2.59
N THR A 82 3.38 10.34 -3.14
CA THR A 82 3.37 10.05 -4.59
C THR A 82 1.99 9.59 -5.06
N GLY A 83 1.33 8.72 -4.29
CA GLY A 83 -0.03 8.26 -4.61
C GLY A 83 -1.08 9.36 -4.57
N TYR A 84 -1.03 10.24 -3.58
CA TYR A 84 -1.95 11.38 -3.48
C TYR A 84 -1.80 12.35 -4.64
N LEU A 85 -0.56 12.71 -4.99
CA LEU A 85 -0.30 13.60 -6.13
C LEU A 85 -0.80 12.98 -7.43
N ARG A 86 -0.65 11.66 -7.59
CA ARG A 86 -1.18 10.97 -8.76
C ARG A 86 -2.71 10.98 -8.79
N ALA A 87 -3.37 10.75 -7.65
CA ALA A 87 -4.83 10.81 -7.55
C ALA A 87 -5.36 12.22 -7.84
N LEU A 88 -4.65 13.25 -7.38
CA LEU A 88 -4.97 14.65 -7.64
C LEU A 88 -4.82 14.99 -9.13
N ASP A 89 -3.72 14.57 -9.76
CA ASP A 89 -3.47 14.75 -11.19
C ASP A 89 -4.54 14.06 -12.06
N ASP A 90 -5.03 12.90 -11.60
CA ASP A 90 -6.12 12.16 -12.25
C ASP A 90 -7.53 12.71 -11.92
N GLY A 91 -7.64 13.79 -11.13
CA GLY A 91 -8.91 14.46 -10.84
C GLY A 91 -9.88 13.65 -9.98
N VAL A 92 -9.37 12.79 -9.10
CA VAL A 92 -10.18 11.95 -8.22
C VAL A 92 -10.83 12.80 -7.10
N ASP A 93 -12.13 12.63 -6.86
CA ASP A 93 -12.88 13.38 -5.84
C ASP A 93 -12.51 13.00 -4.40
N MET A 94 -12.21 11.72 -4.16
CA MET A 94 -11.86 11.20 -2.84
C MET A 94 -10.71 10.20 -2.92
N THR A 95 -9.70 10.38 -2.06
CA THR A 95 -8.58 9.45 -1.95
C THR A 95 -8.55 8.82 -0.57
N ILE A 96 -8.46 7.48 -0.53
CA ILE A 96 -8.23 6.70 0.69
C ILE A 96 -6.84 6.07 0.65
N VAL A 97 -6.20 5.92 1.80
CA VAL A 97 -4.94 5.16 1.90
C VAL A 97 -5.26 3.80 2.50
N LEU A 98 -4.83 2.74 1.82
CA LEU A 98 -4.96 1.36 2.29
C LEU A 98 -3.57 0.79 2.54
N ASP A 99 -3.24 0.59 3.81
CA ASP A 99 -2.04 -0.16 4.21
C ASP A 99 -2.21 -1.63 3.79
N SER A 100 -1.40 -2.09 2.84
CA SER A 100 -1.55 -3.44 2.27
C SER A 100 -1.34 -4.56 3.28
N ASP A 101 -0.57 -4.32 4.34
CA ASP A 101 -0.23 -5.34 5.35
C ASP A 101 -1.25 -5.37 6.50
N ARG A 102 -1.78 -4.21 6.88
CA ARG A 102 -2.60 -4.07 8.11
C ARG A 102 -4.09 -3.89 7.87
N ALA A 103 -4.50 -3.42 6.71
CA ALA A 103 -5.90 -3.14 6.42
C ALA A 103 -6.58 -4.30 5.66
N ASP A 104 -7.80 -4.64 6.06
CA ASP A 104 -8.71 -5.45 5.25
C ASP A 104 -9.64 -4.51 4.46
N PRO A 105 -9.49 -4.37 3.13
CA PRO A 105 -10.28 -3.38 2.37
C PRO A 105 -11.79 -3.61 2.46
N ALA A 106 -12.23 -4.85 2.66
CA ALA A 106 -13.65 -5.16 2.84
C ALA A 106 -14.19 -4.62 4.17
N ALA A 107 -13.37 -4.61 5.23
CA ALA A 107 -13.79 -4.15 6.56
C ALA A 107 -13.97 -2.63 6.63
N ILE A 108 -13.23 -1.86 5.83
CA ILE A 108 -13.33 -0.39 5.80
C ILE A 108 -14.44 0.12 4.88
N THR A 109 -15.01 -0.74 4.04
CA THR A 109 -16.06 -0.37 3.06
C THR A 109 -17.25 0.37 3.67
N PRO A 110 -17.83 -0.06 4.82
CA PRO A 110 -18.95 0.67 5.44
C PRO A 110 -18.58 2.08 5.91
N HIS A 111 -17.33 2.30 6.31
CA HIS A 111 -16.85 3.61 6.73
C HIS A 111 -16.67 4.57 5.54
N ILE A 112 -16.16 4.06 4.42
CA ILE A 112 -16.04 4.84 3.17
C ILE A 112 -17.44 5.26 2.69
N ALA A 113 -18.39 4.33 2.68
CA ALA A 113 -19.78 4.62 2.28
C ALA A 113 -20.39 5.74 3.14
N SER A 114 -20.22 5.68 4.46
CA SER A 114 -20.72 6.73 5.37
C SER A 114 -20.13 8.10 5.04
N ILE A 115 -18.84 8.19 4.72
CA ILE A 115 -18.20 9.47 4.37
C ILE A 115 -18.72 9.98 3.03
N VAL A 116 -18.90 9.10 2.03
CA VAL A 116 -19.45 9.48 0.73
C VAL A 116 -20.86 10.04 0.88
N ASP A 117 -21.72 9.35 1.63
CA ASP A 117 -23.09 9.77 1.92
C ASP A 117 -23.14 11.12 2.66
N ASP A 118 -22.23 11.34 3.62
CA ASP A 118 -22.16 12.61 4.37
C ASP A 118 -21.67 13.76 3.49
N VAL A 119 -20.63 13.55 2.67
CA VAL A 119 -20.07 14.58 1.77
C VAL A 119 -21.08 14.98 0.70
N ASP A 120 -21.97 14.08 0.29
CA ASP A 120 -23.12 14.42 -0.56
C ASP A 120 -24.10 15.40 0.05
N GLY A 121 -24.21 15.42 1.37
CA GLY A 121 -25.00 16.38 2.11
C GLY A 121 -24.32 17.74 2.27
N LEU A 122 -23.01 17.84 2.06
CA LEU A 122 -22.25 19.06 2.30
C LEU A 122 -22.27 20.00 1.08
N GLN A 123 -22.55 21.28 1.34
CA GLN A 123 -22.24 22.33 0.36
C GLN A 123 -20.71 22.45 0.24
N PRO A 124 -20.16 22.77 -0.95
CA PRO A 124 -18.74 23.04 -1.09
C PRO A 124 -18.30 24.09 -0.07
N LEU A 125 -17.20 23.84 0.63
CA LEU A 125 -16.53 24.90 1.38
C LEU A 125 -16.25 26.03 0.39
N VAL A 126 -16.78 27.22 0.68
CA VAL A 126 -16.46 28.43 -0.08
C VAL A 126 -14.94 28.52 -0.09
N ALA A 127 -14.34 28.43 -1.27
CA ALA A 127 -12.91 28.60 -1.41
C ALA A 127 -12.56 29.97 -0.82
N ILE A 128 -11.78 29.96 0.26
CA ILE A 128 -11.14 31.19 0.73
C ILE A 128 -10.15 31.53 -0.38
N ASP A 129 -10.39 32.65 -1.06
CA ASP A 129 -9.43 33.19 -2.00
C ASP A 129 -8.14 33.46 -1.23
N PRO A 130 -7.01 32.83 -1.57
CA PRO A 130 -5.75 33.08 -0.89
C PRO A 130 -5.28 34.54 -1.03
N GLU A 131 -5.85 35.30 -1.98
CA GLU A 131 -5.55 36.71 -2.20
C GLU A 131 -6.54 37.67 -1.52
N ASP A 132 -7.61 37.18 -0.87
CA ASP A 132 -8.52 37.98 -0.02
C ASP A 132 -8.55 37.40 1.41
N PRO A 133 -7.55 37.72 2.25
CA PRO A 133 -7.62 37.44 3.67
C PRO A 133 -8.66 38.40 4.24
N GLY A 134 -9.93 38.01 4.17
CA GLY A 134 -11.04 38.71 4.78
C GLY A 134 -10.64 39.19 6.17
N ALA A 135 -10.80 40.49 6.38
CA ALA A 135 -10.41 41.21 7.59
C ALA A 135 -11.13 40.68 8.83
N ASP A 136 -10.60 39.61 9.41
CA ASP A 136 -10.86 39.18 10.78
C ASP A 136 -9.51 38.83 11.39
N ASP A 137 -8.87 39.87 11.95
CA ASP A 137 -7.69 39.78 12.78
C ASP A 137 -8.02 38.85 13.98
N PRO A 138 -7.50 37.62 14.06
CA PRO A 138 -7.76 36.79 15.24
C PRO A 138 -7.08 37.49 16.42
N PRO A 139 -7.75 37.67 17.58
CA PRO A 139 -7.09 38.26 18.73
C PRO A 139 -5.90 37.37 19.09
N ALA A 140 -4.71 37.99 19.12
CA ALA A 140 -3.47 37.33 19.47
C ALA A 140 -3.64 36.56 20.80
N THR A 141 -3.78 35.23 20.71
CA THR A 141 -3.75 34.36 21.88
C THR A 141 -2.32 34.35 22.39
N THR A 142 -2.08 35.14 23.43
CA THR A 142 -0.87 35.05 24.23
C THR A 142 -0.86 33.67 24.88
N VAL A 143 -0.04 32.76 24.36
CA VAL A 143 0.28 31.50 25.04
C VAL A 143 1.23 31.86 26.18
N GLU A 144 0.71 31.96 27.41
CA GLU A 144 1.56 31.94 28.60
C GLU A 144 2.35 30.63 28.61
N ARG A 145 3.67 30.73 28.53
CA ARG A 145 4.57 29.61 28.81
C ARG A 145 4.59 29.43 30.32
N ASP A 146 3.97 28.36 30.78
CA ASP A 146 4.05 27.89 32.16
C ASP A 146 5.50 27.41 32.43
N ASP A 147 6.29 28.25 33.11
CA ASP A 147 7.65 27.94 33.55
C ASP A 147 7.59 26.92 34.70
N ALA A 148 7.67 25.63 34.36
CA ALA A 148 7.86 24.58 35.36
C ALA A 148 9.29 24.64 35.95
N PRO A 149 9.46 24.59 37.29
CA PRO A 149 10.76 24.72 37.93
C PRO A 149 11.63 23.47 37.71
N THR A 150 12.84 23.69 37.22
CA THR A 150 13.90 22.69 37.16
C THR A 150 14.51 22.53 38.56
N THR A 151 14.39 21.36 39.18
CA THR A 151 15.29 20.94 40.25
C THR A 151 16.07 19.73 39.77
N ARG A 152 17.37 19.95 39.54
CA ARG A 152 18.39 18.90 39.53
C ARG A 152 18.51 18.34 40.95
N ASP A 153 18.52 17.02 41.09
CA ASP A 153 19.25 16.37 42.18
C ASP A 153 20.05 15.19 41.64
N ALA A 154 21.22 15.03 42.21
CA ALA A 154 22.31 14.21 41.74
C ALA A 154 22.29 12.82 42.40
N GLY A 155 22.73 11.82 41.63
CA GLY A 155 23.33 10.61 42.16
C GLY A 155 22.45 9.36 42.08
N ASP A 156 22.68 8.54 41.06
CA ASP A 156 23.03 7.15 41.37
C ASP A 156 23.92 6.55 40.28
N THR A 157 24.98 5.88 40.73
CA THR A 157 26.01 5.25 39.89
C THR A 157 25.64 3.79 39.67
N PRO A 158 25.54 3.28 38.44
CA PRO A 158 25.35 1.84 38.25
C PRO A 158 26.67 1.08 38.49
N PRO A 159 26.68 -0.03 39.26
CA PRO A 159 27.88 -0.82 39.46
C PRO A 159 28.20 -1.63 38.19
N ALA A 160 29.49 -1.61 37.85
CA ALA A 160 30.12 -2.53 36.92
C ALA A 160 30.20 -3.93 37.54
N HIS A 161 29.78 -4.95 36.79
CA HIS A 161 30.22 -6.33 37.02
C HIS A 161 30.85 -6.90 35.75
N ALA A 162 32.10 -7.30 35.94
CA ALA A 162 33.00 -7.85 34.95
C ALA A 162 32.71 -9.31 34.61
N GLU A 163 33.25 -9.69 33.46
CA GLU A 163 33.34 -11.02 32.86
C GLU A 163 33.90 -12.12 33.76
N THR A 164 33.42 -13.35 33.54
CA THR A 164 34.17 -14.63 33.44
C THR A 164 33.14 -15.67 32.92
N GLY A 165 33.33 -16.57 31.96
CA GLY A 165 34.46 -17.02 31.15
C GLY A 165 34.12 -18.45 30.65
N SER A 166 34.70 -18.84 29.51
CA SER A 166 35.07 -20.22 29.13
C SER A 166 34.10 -21.15 28.35
N VAL A 167 34.28 -21.14 27.02
CA VAL A 167 34.74 -22.25 26.13
C VAL A 167 34.19 -23.67 26.29
N ALA A 168 33.61 -24.20 25.19
CA ALA A 168 33.94 -25.51 24.56
C ALA A 168 33.29 -25.56 23.14
N HIS A 169 34.05 -25.43 22.05
CA HIS A 169 34.64 -26.49 21.22
C HIS A 169 33.65 -27.46 20.52
N ARG A 170 33.49 -27.26 19.20
CA ARG A 170 32.99 -28.13 18.10
C ARG A 170 33.78 -29.49 18.07
N PRO A 171 33.30 -30.67 17.57
CA PRO A 171 32.82 -30.88 16.17
C PRO A 171 31.81 -32.01 15.81
N GLU A 172 31.19 -31.80 14.63
CA GLU A 172 30.89 -32.69 13.49
C GLU A 172 30.33 -34.13 13.65
N ALA A 173 29.23 -34.38 12.93
CA ALA A 173 28.92 -35.62 12.19
C ALA A 173 27.96 -35.19 11.05
N ASP A 174 28.37 -35.08 9.79
CA ASP A 174 28.55 -36.16 8.80
C ASP A 174 27.38 -37.15 8.77
N SER A 175 26.57 -37.05 7.71
CA SER A 175 25.82 -38.19 7.17
C SER A 175 25.68 -37.98 5.66
N THR A 176 26.70 -38.44 4.95
CA THR A 176 26.70 -38.79 3.53
C THR A 176 26.02 -40.13 3.31
N ALA A 177 25.23 -40.24 2.23
CA ALA A 177 24.89 -41.42 1.40
C ALA A 177 23.37 -41.48 1.11
N ALA A 178 22.86 -41.83 -0.08
CA ALA A 178 23.41 -42.06 -1.41
C ALA A 178 22.22 -42.18 -2.40
N GLN A 179 22.42 -41.71 -3.63
CA GLN A 179 22.10 -42.30 -4.96
C GLN A 179 20.91 -43.29 -5.07
N SER A 180 20.01 -43.18 -6.05
CA SER A 180 20.21 -43.55 -7.48
C SER A 180 18.95 -43.10 -8.26
N ASP A 181 19.01 -42.36 -9.38
CA ASP A 181 19.29 -42.73 -10.79
C ASP A 181 18.15 -43.43 -11.56
N GLU A 182 17.90 -42.88 -12.77
CA GLU A 182 17.37 -43.51 -14.00
C GLU A 182 15.87 -43.95 -14.03
N THR A 183 15.02 -43.73 -15.06
CA THR A 183 15.22 -43.86 -16.51
C THR A 183 14.04 -43.26 -17.33
N THR A 184 14.39 -42.52 -18.39
CA THR A 184 13.91 -42.44 -19.79
C THR A 184 12.64 -43.17 -20.31
N ALA A 185 12.05 -42.53 -21.34
CA ALA A 185 11.25 -43.01 -22.49
C ALA A 185 9.74 -42.68 -22.43
N GLU A 186 9.23 -41.70 -23.17
CA GLU A 186 8.98 -41.68 -24.64
C GLU A 186 7.82 -42.60 -25.07
N SER A 187 6.70 -42.00 -25.48
CA SER A 187 5.92 -42.48 -26.62
C SER A 187 4.83 -41.51 -27.06
N SER A 188 5.15 -40.84 -28.16
CA SER A 188 4.23 -40.37 -29.19
C SER A 188 2.94 -41.18 -29.31
N ARG A 189 1.79 -40.49 -29.37
CA ARG A 189 0.75 -40.82 -30.34
C ARG A 189 0.31 -39.56 -31.08
N ARG A 190 0.41 -39.70 -32.39
CA ARG A 190 0.22 -38.76 -33.48
C ARG A 190 -1.23 -38.83 -33.98
N ALA A 191 -1.78 -37.64 -34.27
CA ALA A 191 -2.81 -37.26 -35.25
C ALA A 191 -4.16 -38.00 -35.29
N GLU A 192 -5.27 -37.24 -35.36
CA GLU A 192 -5.94 -36.88 -36.62
C GLU A 192 -6.82 -35.61 -36.44
N PRO A 193 -7.01 -34.75 -37.46
CA PRO A 193 -7.88 -33.58 -37.40
C PRO A 193 -9.29 -33.92 -37.90
N ALA A 194 -10.34 -33.37 -37.26
CA ALA A 194 -11.70 -33.41 -37.78
C ALA A 194 -12.00 -32.14 -38.59
N GLU A 195 -12.52 -32.37 -39.80
CA GLU A 195 -12.94 -31.41 -40.82
C GLU A 195 -13.84 -30.29 -40.29
N ILE A 196 -13.60 -29.08 -40.80
CA ILE A 196 -14.56 -27.98 -40.81
C ILE A 196 -15.28 -28.07 -42.16
N ASP A 197 -16.55 -28.46 -42.12
CA ASP A 197 -17.46 -28.36 -43.25
C ASP A 197 -17.93 -26.90 -43.38
N ASN A 198 -17.85 -26.36 -44.59
CA ASN A 198 -18.13 -24.96 -44.90
C ASN A 198 -18.89 -24.90 -46.23
N VAL A 199 -20.22 -25.05 -46.18
CA VAL A 199 -21.20 -24.53 -47.16
C VAL A 199 -22.51 -24.22 -46.44
#